data_AF-A0A949I9Y3-F1
#
_entry.id   AF-A0A949I9Y3-F1
#
_cell.length_a   1.000
_cell.length_b   1.000
_cell.length_c   1.000
_cell.angle_alpha   90.00
_cell.angle_beta   90.00
_cell.angle_gamma   90.00
#
_symmetry.space_group_name_H-M   'P 1'
#
loop_
_entity.id
_entity.type
_entity.pdbx_description
1 polymer ?
#
loop_
_entity_poly.entity_id
_entity_poly.type
_entity_poly.pdbx_seq_one_letter_code
_entity_poly.pdbx_strand_id
1 'polypeptide(L)'
;MTTQERKARVIARGEHGNHCHVVTGDVEFDSKGRILVGENSDAVLRHLLEDKWVGAGEEVWTQEHTDIKLKPGVYEYVPQISFDPLTKRIEAVKD
;
A
#
# COMPACT_ATOMS: atom_id res chain seq x y z
N MET A 1 3.10 17.80 -2.14
CA MET A 1 3.66 16.87 -1.14
C MET A 1 5.16 16.89 -1.18
N THR A 2 5.76 16.82 0.00
CA THR A 2 7.18 16.58 0.25
C THR A 2 7.52 15.10 0.02
N THR A 3 8.82 14.78 -0.05
CA THR A 3 9.29 13.39 -0.15
C THR A 3 8.90 12.54 1.06
N GLN A 4 8.85 13.12 2.26
CA GLN A 4 8.41 12.38 3.46
C GLN A 4 6.92 12.03 3.41
N GLU A 5 6.06 12.96 3.00
CA GLU A 5 4.62 12.70 2.82
C GLU A 5 4.37 11.64 1.74
N ARG A 6 5.15 11.65 0.66
CA ARG A 6 5.07 10.63 -0.40
C ARG A 6 5.47 9.24 0.10
N LYS A 7 6.52 9.16 0.93
CA LYS A 7 6.93 7.90 1.57
C LYS A 7 5.87 7.38 2.54
N ALA A 8 5.21 8.25 3.30
CA ALA A 8 4.17 7.85 4.25
C ALA A 8 2.93 7.23 3.57
N ARG A 9 2.69 7.58 2.29
CA ARG A 9 1.60 7.01 1.48
C ARG A 9 1.92 5.68 0.83
N VAL A 10 3.18 5.22 0.91
CA VAL A 10 3.57 3.88 0.45
C VAL A 10 3.13 2.85 1.48
N ILE A 11 2.18 2.00 1.12
CA ILE A 11 1.61 0.99 2.02
C ILE A 11 2.27 -0.38 1.86
N ALA A 12 2.87 -0.66 0.70
CA ALA A 12 3.66 -1.86 0.49
C ALA A 12 4.78 -1.57 -0.50
N ARG A 13 5.96 -2.12 -0.23
CA ARG A 13 7.09 -2.12 -1.15
C ARG A 13 7.21 -3.49 -1.79
N GLY A 14 7.53 -3.50 -3.07
CA GLY A 14 7.99 -4.67 -3.77
C GLY A 14 9.25 -5.25 -3.17
N GLU A 15 9.34 -6.57 -3.13
CA GLU A 15 10.50 -7.24 -2.52
C GLU A 15 11.75 -7.10 -3.40
N HIS A 16 11.62 -7.00 -4.73
CA HIS A 16 12.74 -7.02 -5.68
C HIS A 16 12.64 -6.03 -6.85
N GLY A 17 11.47 -5.40 -7.04
CA GLY A 17 11.27 -4.39 -8.07
C GLY A 17 11.14 -3.03 -7.41
N ASN A 18 11.60 -1.99 -8.10
CA ASN A 18 11.38 -0.58 -7.80
C ASN A 18 9.89 -0.21 -7.88
N HIS A 19 9.01 -0.99 -7.27
CA HIS A 19 7.57 -0.91 -7.35
C HIS A 19 6.99 -0.82 -5.95
N CYS A 20 5.95 -0.01 -5.80
CA CYS A 20 5.28 0.19 -4.54
C CYS A 20 3.78 0.39 -4.73
N HIS A 21 3.03 0.00 -3.71
CA HIS A 21 1.61 0.26 -3.60
C HIS A 21 1.43 1.56 -2.85
N VAL A 22 0.75 2.51 -3.48
CA VAL A 22 0.56 3.86 -2.96
C VAL A 22 -0.92 4.18 -2.90
N VAL A 23 -1.35 4.77 -1.80
CA VAL A 23 -2.71 5.32 -1.69
C VAL A 23 -2.68 6.79 -2.09
N THR A 24 -3.31 7.07 -3.22
CA THR A 24 -3.51 8.42 -3.78
C THR A 24 -4.93 8.90 -3.50
N GLY A 25 -5.16 10.21 -3.64
CA GLY A 25 -6.45 10.84 -3.34
C GLY A 25 -6.59 11.31 -1.88
N ASP A 26 -7.82 11.64 -1.51
CA ASP A 26 -8.18 12.15 -0.19
C ASP A 26 -8.33 11.01 0.84
N VAL A 27 -7.25 10.72 1.57
CA VAL A 27 -7.21 9.69 2.62
C VAL A 27 -6.53 10.21 3.87
N GLU A 28 -7.02 9.75 5.01
CA GLU A 28 -6.39 9.98 6.31
C GLU A 28 -5.76 8.69 6.82
N PHE A 29 -4.78 8.82 7.72
CA PHE A 29 -4.19 7.70 8.44
C PHE A 29 -4.42 7.89 9.93
N ASP A 30 -4.90 6.85 10.63
CA ASP A 30 -5.00 6.93 12.09
C ASP A 30 -3.65 6.69 12.78
N SER A 31 -3.64 6.83 14.11
CA SER A 31 -2.48 6.57 14.95
C SER A 31 -1.97 5.11 14.91
N LYS A 32 -2.74 4.18 14.34
CA LYS A 32 -2.37 2.78 14.14
C LYS A 32 -1.91 2.51 12.70
N GLY A 33 -1.85 3.53 11.84
CA GLY A 33 -1.47 3.39 10.44
C GLY A 33 -2.56 2.81 9.53
N ARG A 34 -3.82 2.76 9.99
CA ARG A 34 -4.97 2.35 9.17
C ARG A 34 -5.42 3.49 8.27
N ILE A 35 -5.87 3.15 7.07
CA ILE A 35 -6.32 4.12 6.07
C ILE A 35 -7.80 4.39 6.29
N LEU A 36 -8.18 5.66 6.43
CA LEU A 36 -9.57 6.10 6.52
C LEU A 36 -9.96 6.77 5.21
N VAL A 37 -11.01 6.24 4.58
CA VAL A 37 -11.55 6.72 3.31
C VAL A 37 -12.94 7.28 3.57
N GLY A 38 -13.11 8.59 3.34
CA GLY A 38 -14.40 9.28 3.51
C GLY A 38 -15.44 8.93 2.43
N GLU A 39 -16.70 9.26 2.67
CA GLU A 39 -17.83 8.91 1.76
C GLU A 39 -17.71 9.50 0.35
N ASN A 40 -17.03 10.65 0.20
CA ASN A 40 -16.80 11.32 -1.08
C ASN A 40 -15.34 11.27 -1.55
N SER A 41 -14.54 10.36 -0.99
CA SER A 41 -13.12 10.26 -1.31
C SER A 41 -12.89 9.70 -2.73
N ASP A 42 -11.90 10.25 -3.41
CA ASP A 42 -11.34 9.76 -4.66
C ASP A 42 -10.15 8.81 -4.43
N ALA A 43 -10.08 8.18 -3.25
CA ALA A 43 -9.00 7.30 -2.87
C ALA A 43 -8.80 6.15 -3.86
N VAL A 44 -7.57 6.03 -4.36
CA VAL A 44 -7.16 4.94 -5.26
C VAL A 44 -5.86 4.35 -4.76
N LEU A 45 -5.87 3.02 -4.64
CA LEU A 45 -4.67 2.23 -4.48
C LEU A 45 -4.05 1.99 -5.86
N ARG A 46 -2.84 2.53 -6.07
CA ARG A 46 -2.10 2.45 -7.33
C ARG A 46 -0.82 1.66 -7.16
N HIS A 47 -0.39 1.04 -8.24
CA HIS A 47 0.90 0.35 -8.32
C HIS A 47 1.88 1.21 -9.13
N LEU A 48 2.83 1.86 -8.46
CA LEU A 48 3.72 2.86 -9.06
C LEU A 48 5.19 2.48 -8.87
N LEU A 49 6.08 3.07 -9.68
CA LEU A 49 7.52 2.97 -9.45
C LEU A 49 7.95 3.82 -8.23
N GLU A 50 8.64 3.22 -7.26
CA GLU A 50 8.98 3.89 -5.99
C GLU A 50 9.94 5.07 -6.22
N ASP A 51 11.00 4.91 -7.00
CA ASP A 51 11.96 5.98 -7.28
C ASP A 51 11.30 7.17 -7.97
N LYS A 52 10.33 6.90 -8.85
CA LYS A 52 9.58 7.93 -9.57
C LYS A 52 8.61 8.65 -8.64
N TRP A 53 7.88 7.91 -7.83
CA TRP A 53 6.95 8.46 -6.85
C TRP A 53 7.68 9.26 -5.76
N VAL A 54 8.63 8.63 -5.07
CA VAL A 54 9.34 9.21 -3.92
C VAL A 54 10.36 10.27 -4.36
N GLY A 55 11.13 9.99 -5.41
CA GLY A 55 12.21 10.85 -5.88
C GLY A 55 11.72 12.04 -6.70
N ALA A 56 10.85 11.80 -7.69
CA ALA A 56 10.39 12.84 -8.61
C ALA A 56 8.94 13.30 -8.35
N GLY A 57 8.09 12.48 -7.71
CA GLY A 57 6.65 12.74 -7.61
C GLY A 57 5.87 12.35 -8.85
N GLU A 58 6.47 11.54 -9.71
CA GLU A 58 5.85 11.07 -10.93
C GLU A 58 5.08 9.78 -10.64
N GLU A 59 3.83 9.74 -11.09
CA GLU A 59 2.99 8.54 -11.02
C GLU A 59 3.23 7.67 -12.25
N VAL A 60 4.32 6.90 -12.23
CA VAL A 60 4.65 5.98 -13.32
C VAL A 60 4.10 4.59 -12.99
N TRP A 61 3.09 4.18 -13.75
CA TRP A 61 2.44 2.89 -13.61
C TRP A 61 3.37 1.74 -13.98
N THR A 62 3.38 0.67 -13.17
CA THR A 62 4.26 -0.49 -13.37
C THR A 62 3.74 -1.49 -14.42
N GLN A 63 2.53 -1.29 -14.95
CA GLN A 63 1.83 -2.20 -15.87
C GLN A 63 1.50 -3.60 -15.30
N GLU A 64 1.76 -3.84 -14.01
CA GLU A 64 1.51 -5.15 -13.39
C GLU A 64 0.07 -5.29 -12.87
N HIS A 65 -0.44 -4.28 -12.17
CA HIS A 65 -1.78 -4.32 -11.54
C HIS A 65 -2.61 -3.09 -11.90
N THR A 66 -3.89 -3.27 -12.17
CA THR A 66 -4.84 -2.17 -12.37
C THR A 66 -5.11 -1.42 -11.08
N ASP A 67 -5.34 -0.13 -11.20
CA ASP A 67 -5.74 0.73 -10.09
C ASP A 67 -7.01 0.24 -9.38
N ILE A 68 -6.99 0.25 -8.05
CA ILE A 68 -8.12 -0.18 -7.22
C ILE A 68 -8.72 1.05 -6.56
N LYS A 69 -9.95 1.40 -6.95
CA LYS A 69 -10.70 2.46 -6.26
C LYS A 69 -11.15 1.97 -4.89
N LEU A 70 -10.76 2.67 -3.84
CA LEU A 70 -11.16 2.36 -2.47
C LEU A 70 -12.57 2.90 -2.23
N LYS A 71 -13.42 2.06 -1.64
CA LYS A 71 -14.75 2.48 -1.16
C LYS A 71 -14.60 3.18 0.20
N PRO A 72 -15.57 4.00 0.61
CA PRO A 72 -15.58 4.57 1.96
C PRO A 72 -15.48 3.48 3.04
N GLY A 73 -14.62 3.70 4.03
CA GLY A 73 -14.36 2.72 5.08
C GLY A 73 -12.97 2.84 5.71
N VAL A 74 -12.69 1.91 6.63
CA VAL A 74 -11.39 1.79 7.30
C VAL A 74 -10.68 0.56 6.77
N TYR A 75 -9.46 0.75 6.27
CA TYR A 75 -8.64 -0.32 5.71
C TYR A 75 -7.41 -0.55 6.58
N GLU A 76 -7.11 -1.83 6.79
CA GLU A 76 -5.84 -2.30 7.34
C GLU A 76 -5.08 -2.98 6.21
N TYR A 77 -3.80 -2.65 6.05
CA TYR A 77 -2.94 -3.33 5.08
C TYR A 77 -2.04 -4.32 5.81
N VAL A 78 -1.91 -5.52 5.25
CA VAL A 78 -1.00 -6.55 5.77
C VAL A 78 0.11 -6.75 4.73
N PRO A 79 1.37 -6.41 5.02
CA PRO A 79 2.46 -6.57 4.08
C PRO A 79 2.70 -8.06 3.78
N GLN A 80 2.84 -8.41 2.50
CA GLN A 80 2.94 -9.80 2.04
C GLN A 80 4.14 -10.58 2.64
N ILE A 81 5.23 -9.89 2.97
CA ILE A 81 6.39 -10.46 3.71
C ILE A 81 6.05 -10.95 5.12
N SER A 82 4.91 -10.55 5.70
CA SER A 82 4.38 -11.10 6.97
C SER A 82 3.36 -12.22 6.76
N PHE A 83 2.99 -12.54 5.53
CA PHE A 83 2.11 -13.67 5.24
C PHE A 83 2.95 -14.91 4.92
N ASP A 84 3.38 -15.61 5.97
CA ASP A 84 3.94 -16.95 5.86
C ASP A 84 2.80 -17.98 6.03
N PRO A 85 2.26 -18.56 4.93
CA PRO A 85 1.15 -19.51 5.00
C PRO A 85 1.55 -20.85 5.63
N LEU A 86 2.85 -21.10 5.84
CA LEU A 86 3.39 -22.33 6.41
C LEU A 86 3.51 -22.27 7.94
N THR A 87 3.54 -21.09 8.53
CA THR A 87 3.70 -20.92 9.99
C THR A 87 2.60 -21.67 10.74
N LYS A 88 1.34 -21.49 10.31
CA LYS A 88 0.19 -22.22 10.87
C LYS A 88 0.24 -23.73 10.63
N ARG A 89 0.88 -24.19 9.56
CA ARG A 89 1.03 -25.63 9.27
C ARG A 89 2.18 -26.29 10.02
N ILE A 90 3.27 -25.57 10.27
CA ILE A 90 4.43 -26.07 11.04
C ILE A 90 4.06 -26.22 12.52
N GLU A 91 3.26 -25.30 13.08
CA GLU A 91 2.74 -25.45 14.45
C GLU A 91 1.79 -26.66 14.59
N ALA A 92 0.99 -26.97 13.56
CA ALA A 92 0.04 -28.09 13.59
C ALA A 92 0.69 -29.48 13.47
N VAL A 93 1.97 -29.58 13.08
CA VAL A 93 2.71 -30.85 12.95
C VAL A 93 3.71 -31.04 14.11
N LYS A 94 3.80 -30.06 15.02
CA LYS A 94 4.62 -30.15 16.23
C LYS A 94 3.91 -30.81 17.42
N ASP A 95 2.65 -31.24 17.25
CA ASP A 95 1.90 -32.05 18.22
C ASP A 95 2.02 -33.55 17.88
#